data_AF-A0A7Y7CAS0-F1
#
_entry.id   AF-A0A7Y7CAS0-F1
#
_cell.length_a   1.000
_cell.length_b   1.000
_cell.length_c   1.000
_cell.angle_alpha   90.00
_cell.angle_beta   90.00
_cell.angle_gamma   90.00
#
_symmetry.space_group_name_H-M   'P 1'
#
loop_
_entity.id
_entity.type
_entity.pdbx_description
1 polymer ?
#
loop_
_entity_poly.entity_id
_entity_poly.type
_entity_poly.pdbx_seq_one_letter_code
_entity_poly.pdbx_strand_id
1 'polypeptide(L)'
;MRVPFVALPLLVVIHLLAGCAKNVDTRVAGDDDAAIDGASARLEELRARAAQDELACQDRCEVATSTCGVAEELCSLVDRNPDRDDLPPRCAQGREQCSDARNGCARCQNG
;
A
#
# COMPACT_ATOMS: atom_id res chain seq x y z
N MET A 1 10.73 61.52 -46.20
CA MET A 1 9.69 60.90 -47.04
C MET A 1 8.60 60.35 -46.13
N ARG A 2 7.33 60.70 -46.37
CA ARG A 2 6.14 60.16 -45.68
C ARG A 2 5.39 59.29 -46.69
N VAL A 3 5.08 58.05 -46.37
CA VAL A 3 3.72 57.44 -46.47
C VAL A 3 3.78 56.01 -45.87
N PRO A 4 2.63 55.48 -45.40
CA PRO A 4 2.51 54.54 -44.29
C PRO A 4 2.05 53.15 -44.75
N PHE A 5 2.13 52.15 -43.86
CA PHE A 5 1.32 50.94 -43.99
C PHE A 5 0.76 50.55 -42.63
N VAL A 6 -0.49 50.92 -42.42
CA VAL A 6 -1.38 50.27 -41.45
C VAL A 6 -1.76 48.93 -42.06
N ALA A 7 -1.39 47.82 -41.43
CA ALA A 7 -1.95 46.50 -41.73
C ALA A 7 -1.97 45.64 -40.45
N LEU A 8 -3.14 45.69 -39.82
CA LEU A 8 -3.83 44.59 -39.13
C LEU A 8 -3.10 43.78 -38.03
N PRO A 9 -3.61 43.81 -36.78
CA PRO A 9 -3.15 42.95 -35.71
C PRO A 9 -3.81 41.58 -35.86
N LEU A 10 -3.05 40.55 -36.23
CA LEU A 10 -3.54 39.18 -36.22
C LEU A 10 -2.38 38.22 -35.98
N LEU A 11 -2.22 37.82 -34.73
CA LEU A 11 -1.99 36.43 -34.29
C LEU A 11 -1.76 36.42 -32.78
N VAL A 12 -2.87 36.69 -32.09
CA VAL A 12 -3.22 35.96 -30.87
C VAL A 12 -3.09 34.45 -31.17
N VAL A 13 -2.82 33.66 -30.13
CA VAL A 13 -2.67 32.18 -30.09
C VAL A 13 -1.21 31.71 -29.98
N ILE A 14 -0.59 32.01 -28.82
CA ILE A 14 0.54 31.20 -28.28
C ILE A 14 0.25 30.82 -26.82
N HIS A 15 -1.02 30.58 -26.43
CA HIS A 15 -1.38 30.23 -25.04
C HIS A 15 -2.31 29.01 -24.97
N LEU A 16 -2.07 27.97 -25.78
CA LEU A 16 -2.81 26.69 -25.68
C LEU A 16 -1.89 25.47 -25.77
N LEU A 17 -0.72 25.54 -25.14
CA LEU A 17 -0.07 24.35 -24.59
C LEU A 17 -0.26 24.32 -23.07
N ALA A 18 -1.49 24.60 -22.62
CA ALA A 18 -2.01 23.96 -21.42
C ALA A 18 -2.25 22.49 -21.81
N GLY A 19 -1.15 21.74 -21.97
CA GLY A 19 -1.22 20.29 -22.00
C GLY A 19 -1.97 19.88 -20.75
N CYS A 20 -3.11 19.23 -20.97
CA CYS A 20 -3.92 18.68 -19.90
C CYS A 20 -2.97 18.01 -18.91
N ALA A 21 -2.94 18.51 -17.67
CA ALA A 21 -2.48 17.74 -16.55
C ALA A 21 -3.45 16.56 -16.41
N LYS A 22 -3.30 15.56 -17.30
CA LYS A 22 -3.56 14.19 -16.92
C LYS A 22 -2.62 14.02 -15.74
N ASN A 23 -3.20 14.07 -14.55
CA ASN A 23 -2.58 13.55 -13.36
C ASN A 23 -2.28 12.09 -13.72
N VAL A 24 -1.09 11.85 -14.26
CA VAL A 24 -0.55 10.51 -14.34
C VAL A 24 -0.35 10.23 -12.88
N ASP A 25 -1.23 9.42 -12.29
CA ASP A 25 -0.87 8.68 -11.09
C ASP A 25 0.41 7.93 -11.48
N THR A 26 1.57 8.55 -11.20
CA THR A 26 2.88 7.94 -11.41
C THR A 26 3.09 6.94 -10.27
N ARG A 27 2.10 6.09 -10.01
CA ARG A 27 2.27 4.90 -9.19
C ARG A 27 3.15 3.98 -10.01
N VAL A 28 4.44 4.08 -9.75
CA VAL A 28 5.46 3.22 -10.33
C VAL A 28 5.08 1.81 -9.90
N ALA A 29 4.89 0.89 -10.84
CA ALA A 29 4.48 -0.49 -10.53
C ALA A 29 5.40 -1.15 -9.47
N GLY A 30 6.66 -0.74 -9.38
CA GLY A 30 7.59 -1.20 -8.35
C GLY A 30 7.33 -0.71 -6.92
N ASP A 31 6.52 0.33 -6.71
CA ASP A 31 6.14 0.82 -5.37
C ASP A 31 5.16 -0.16 -4.69
N ASP A 32 4.20 -0.69 -5.44
CA ASP A 32 3.26 -1.71 -4.94
C ASP A 32 3.99 -3.02 -4.60
N ASP A 33 4.89 -3.48 -5.47
CA ASP A 33 5.68 -4.68 -5.22
C ASP A 33 6.55 -4.52 -3.96
N ALA A 34 7.22 -3.38 -3.80
CA ALA A 34 8.00 -3.08 -2.60
C ALA A 34 7.13 -3.01 -1.33
N ALA A 35 5.91 -2.47 -1.43
CA ALA A 35 4.97 -2.44 -0.32
C ALA A 35 4.47 -3.84 0.05
N ILE A 36 4.16 -4.69 -0.95
CA ILE A 36 3.73 -6.08 -0.75
C ILE A 36 4.83 -6.90 -0.08
N ASP A 37 6.06 -6.80 -0.57
CA ASP A 37 7.21 -7.50 0.00
C ASP A 37 7.52 -6.99 1.41
N GLY A 38 7.42 -5.68 1.64
CA GLY A 38 7.56 -5.07 2.96
C GLY A 38 6.51 -5.57 3.97
N ALA A 39 5.24 -5.63 3.56
CA ALA A 39 4.17 -6.17 4.41
C ALA A 39 4.38 -7.66 4.70
N SER A 40 4.81 -8.43 3.70
CA SER A 40 5.11 -9.87 3.86
C SER A 40 6.28 -10.10 4.84
N ALA A 41 7.34 -9.30 4.73
CA ALA A 41 8.49 -9.37 5.63
C ALA A 41 8.11 -9.01 7.09
N ARG A 42 7.27 -7.99 7.28
CA ARG A 42 6.75 -7.61 8.61
C ARG A 42 5.90 -8.71 9.22
N LEU A 43 5.05 -9.40 8.44
CA LEU A 43 4.28 -10.54 8.93
C LEU A 43 5.20 -11.66 9.42
N GLU A 44 6.26 -11.98 8.68
CA GLU A 44 7.24 -13.00 9.08
C GLU A 44 8.00 -12.59 10.35
N GLU A 45 8.40 -11.33 10.47
CA GLU A 45 9.03 -10.81 11.69
C GLU A 45 8.10 -10.95 12.91
N LEU A 46 6.83 -10.56 12.76
CA LEU A 46 5.83 -10.68 13.82
C LEU A 46 5.56 -12.14 14.19
N ARG A 47 5.54 -13.04 13.21
CA ARG A 47 5.44 -14.50 13.43
C ARG A 47 6.63 -15.00 14.25
N ALA A 48 7.85 -14.59 13.92
CA ALA A 48 9.05 -14.95 14.66
C ALA A 48 9.02 -14.40 16.10
N ARG A 49 8.51 -13.18 16.30
CA ARG A 49 8.29 -12.60 17.64
C ARG A 49 7.26 -13.38 18.44
N ALA A 50 6.14 -13.78 17.83
CA ALA A 50 5.09 -14.56 18.48
C ALA A 50 5.55 -15.98 18.90
N ALA A 51 6.57 -16.51 18.24
CA ALA A 51 7.14 -17.84 18.51
C ALA A 51 8.10 -17.87 19.72
N GLN A 52 8.37 -16.73 20.36
CA GLN A 52 9.20 -16.68 21.57
C GLN A 52 8.46 -17.32 22.76
N ASP A 53 9.11 -18.27 23.42
CA ASP A 53 8.50 -19.07 24.49
C ASP A 53 8.10 -18.25 25.72
N GLU A 54 8.89 -17.22 26.08
CA GLU A 54 8.68 -16.38 27.27
C GLU A 54 8.01 -15.03 26.96
N LEU A 55 7.20 -14.96 25.90
CA LEU A 55 6.50 -13.73 25.55
C LEU A 55 5.37 -13.45 26.55
N ALA A 56 5.40 -12.28 27.20
CA ALA A 56 4.34 -11.87 28.11
C ALA A 56 2.99 -11.79 27.40
N CYS A 57 1.89 -12.02 28.13
CA CYS A 57 0.56 -12.02 27.52
C CYS A 57 0.19 -10.68 26.86
N GLN A 58 0.60 -9.56 27.48
CA GLN A 58 0.42 -8.24 26.89
C GLN A 58 1.13 -8.14 25.53
N ASP A 59 2.41 -8.49 25.48
CA ASP A 59 3.21 -8.46 24.23
C ASP A 59 2.62 -9.39 23.17
N ARG A 60 2.12 -10.57 23.56
CA ARG A 60 1.44 -11.51 22.66
C ARG A 60 0.19 -10.90 22.02
N CYS A 61 -0.57 -10.10 22.78
CA CYS A 61 -1.73 -9.37 22.27
C CYS A 61 -1.37 -8.16 21.41
N GLU A 62 -0.26 -7.48 21.71
CA GLU A 62 0.28 -6.40 20.87
C GLU A 62 0.79 -6.94 19.53
N VAL A 63 1.49 -8.08 19.54
CA VAL A 63 1.89 -8.80 18.33
C VAL A 63 0.65 -9.19 17.52
N ALA A 64 -0.39 -9.75 18.15
CA ALA A 64 -1.64 -10.08 17.46
C ALA A 64 -2.29 -8.88 16.78
N THR A 65 -2.35 -7.74 17.47
CA THR A 65 -2.89 -6.49 16.91
C THR A 65 -2.07 -6.03 15.70
N SER A 66 -0.74 -6.07 15.82
CA SER A 66 0.17 -5.68 14.74
C SER A 66 0.07 -6.61 13.53
N THR A 67 0.02 -7.93 13.76
CA THR A 67 -0.14 -8.94 12.69
C THR A 67 -1.43 -8.70 11.91
N CYS A 68 -2.54 -8.41 12.60
CA CYS A 68 -3.81 -8.11 11.94
C CYS A 68 -3.75 -6.81 11.13
N GLY A 69 -3.16 -5.75 11.66
CA GLY A 69 -3.00 -4.49 10.91
C GLY A 69 -2.18 -4.66 9.63
N VAL A 70 -1.07 -5.39 9.69
CA VAL A 70 -0.23 -5.66 8.49
C VAL A 70 -0.95 -6.60 7.51
N ALA A 71 -1.71 -7.58 8.00
CA ALA A 71 -2.51 -8.45 7.14
C ALA A 71 -3.59 -7.65 6.38
N GLU A 72 -4.25 -6.69 7.02
CA GLU A 72 -5.22 -5.79 6.39
C GLU A 72 -4.56 -4.86 5.35
N GLU A 73 -3.38 -4.34 5.66
CA GLU A 73 -2.55 -3.56 4.71
C GLU A 73 -2.22 -4.39 3.46
N LEU A 74 -1.75 -5.64 3.65
CA LEU A 74 -1.44 -6.56 2.57
C LEU A 74 -2.68 -6.85 1.71
N CYS A 75 -3.82 -7.17 2.32
CA CYS A 75 -5.06 -7.41 1.59
C CYS A 75 -5.52 -6.16 0.81
N SER A 76 -5.36 -4.97 1.37
CA SER A 76 -5.65 -3.71 0.66
C SER A 76 -4.71 -3.46 -0.53
N LEU A 77 -3.47 -3.96 -0.49
CA LEU A 77 -2.57 -3.97 -1.65
C LEU A 77 -3.03 -4.97 -2.71
N VAL A 78 -3.49 -6.17 -2.30
CA VAL A 78 -4.06 -7.18 -3.22
C VAL A 78 -5.28 -6.63 -3.94
N ASP A 79 -6.22 -6.00 -3.23
CA ASP A 79 -7.44 -5.44 -3.81
C ASP A 79 -7.16 -4.35 -4.85
N ARG A 80 -6.04 -3.63 -4.69
CA ARG A 80 -5.57 -2.61 -5.66
C ARG A 80 -4.85 -3.21 -6.86
N ASN A 81 -4.49 -4.49 -6.82
CA ASN A 81 -3.76 -5.21 -7.86
C ASN A 81 -4.54 -6.47 -8.31
N PRO A 82 -5.77 -6.34 -8.83
CA PRO A 82 -6.64 -7.48 -9.13
C PRO A 82 -6.14 -8.37 -10.27
N ASP A 83 -5.26 -7.84 -11.14
CA ASP A 83 -4.71 -8.57 -12.28
C ASP A 83 -3.55 -9.51 -11.89
N ARG A 84 -3.19 -9.57 -10.60
CA ARG A 84 -2.06 -10.34 -10.07
C ARG A 84 -2.54 -11.57 -9.31
N ASP A 85 -2.57 -12.71 -9.99
CA ASP A 85 -3.02 -14.00 -9.42
C ASP A 85 -2.16 -14.54 -8.26
N ASP A 86 -0.93 -14.05 -8.10
CA ASP A 86 -0.02 -14.47 -7.03
C ASP A 86 -0.33 -13.81 -5.68
N LEU A 87 -1.14 -12.76 -5.65
CA LEU A 87 -1.43 -11.95 -4.47
C LEU A 87 -2.59 -12.46 -3.59
N PRO A 88 -3.74 -12.94 -4.13
CA PRO A 88 -4.83 -13.45 -3.31
C PRO A 88 -4.42 -14.51 -2.26
N PRO A 89 -3.55 -15.49 -2.58
CA PRO A 89 -3.04 -16.43 -1.58
C PRO A 89 -2.25 -15.75 -0.45
N ARG A 90 -1.51 -14.66 -0.74
CA ARG A 90 -0.75 -13.92 0.28
C ARG A 90 -1.66 -13.20 1.27
N CYS A 91 -2.73 -12.57 0.78
CA CYS A 91 -3.76 -11.99 1.67
C CYS A 91 -4.41 -13.06 2.55
N ALA A 92 -4.78 -14.21 1.97
CA ALA A 92 -5.37 -15.32 2.74
C ALA A 92 -4.42 -15.79 3.85
N GLN A 93 -3.13 -15.94 3.56
CA GLN A 93 -2.11 -16.33 4.54
C GLN A 93 -1.92 -15.26 5.62
N GLY A 94 -1.94 -13.97 5.28
CA GLY A 94 -1.90 -12.88 6.27
C GLY A 94 -3.11 -12.94 7.23
N ARG A 95 -4.30 -13.19 6.71
CA ARG A 95 -5.53 -13.32 7.52
C ARG A 95 -5.50 -14.53 8.45
N GLU A 96 -4.95 -15.65 7.99
CA GLU A 96 -4.73 -16.83 8.83
C GLU A 96 -3.78 -16.52 9.98
N GLN A 97 -2.64 -15.87 9.70
CA GLN A 97 -1.69 -15.45 10.74
C GLN A 97 -2.32 -14.51 11.77
N CYS A 98 -3.14 -13.55 11.33
CA CYS A 98 -3.91 -12.69 12.24
C CYS A 98 -4.85 -13.51 13.14
N SER A 99 -5.61 -14.45 12.56
CA SER A 99 -6.50 -15.34 13.33
C SER A 99 -5.73 -16.13 14.39
N ASP A 100 -4.61 -16.73 14.02
CA ASP A 100 -3.77 -17.51 14.94
C ASP A 100 -3.16 -16.66 16.05
N ALA A 101 -2.70 -15.45 15.73
CA ALA A 101 -2.16 -14.53 16.73
C ALA A 101 -3.26 -14.07 17.71
N ARG A 102 -4.47 -13.75 17.22
CA ARG A 102 -5.62 -13.42 18.08
C ARG A 102 -6.02 -14.59 18.97
N ASN A 103 -6.01 -15.81 18.45
CA ASN A 103 -6.23 -17.02 19.24
C ASN A 103 -5.16 -17.20 20.31
N GLY A 104 -3.89 -16.88 19.99
CA GLY A 104 -2.79 -16.87 20.95
C GLY A 104 -3.01 -15.87 22.09
N CYS A 105 -3.40 -14.64 21.78
CA CYS A 105 -3.76 -13.62 22.76
C CYS A 105 -4.95 -14.05 23.63
N ALA A 106 -6.04 -14.54 23.01
CA ALA A 106 -7.21 -15.00 23.73
C ALA A 106 -6.87 -16.13 24.71
N ARG A 107 -6.02 -17.09 24.31
CA ARG A 107 -5.57 -18.17 25.21
C ARG A 107 -4.82 -17.66 26.42
N CYS A 108 -3.93 -16.66 26.28
CA CYS A 108 -3.19 -16.15 27.44
C CYS A 108 -4.05 -15.26 28.35
N GLN A 109 -5.06 -14.57 27.82
CA GLN A 109 -5.98 -13.75 28.62
C GLN A 109 -6.95 -14.58 29.46
N ASN A 110 -7.23 -15.82 29.07
CA ASN A 110 -8.17 -16.72 29.74
C ASN A 110 -7.48 -17.82 30.57
N GLY A 111 -6.15 -17.87 30.59
CA GLY A 111 -5.35 -18.83 31.36
C GLY A 111 -4.78 -18.22 32.63
#